data_AF-A0A7W1GZK0-F1
#
_entry.id   AF-A0A7W1GZK0-F1
#
_cell.length_a   1.000
_cell.length_b   1.000
_cell.length_c   1.000
_cell.angle_alpha   90.00
_cell.angle_beta   90.00
_cell.angle_gamma   90.00
#
_symmetry.space_group_name_H-M   'P 1'
#
loop_
_entity.id
_entity.type
_entity.pdbx_description
1 polymer ?
#
loop_
_entity_poly.entity_id
_entity_poly.type
_entity_poly.pdbx_seq_one_letter_code
_entity_poly.pdbx_strand_id
1 'polypeptide(L)'
;MIPRTVLRVLLLPLVLACRPALAASPGTATCRPVDTYAVNLLAYVTEIASGSEYEAGIARRSYGLKSTRPESIALISDEAVCQLGATALRNAMSGNNTGRPIRVYVVRAGNDYVVTDPEHRIGARTARITAQLSN
;
A
#
# COMPACT_ATOMS: atom_id res chain seq x y z
N MET A 1 -60.07 -30.99 42.63
CA MET A 1 -60.54 -30.11 41.53
C MET A 1 -59.34 -29.39 40.92
N ILE A 2 -59.22 -29.40 39.60
CA ILE A 2 -58.26 -28.69 38.73
C ILE A 2 -59.19 -27.86 37.79
N PRO A 3 -58.97 -26.58 37.39
CA PRO A 3 -57.74 -25.94 36.84
C PRO A 3 -57.48 -24.52 37.47
N ARG A 4 -56.69 -23.55 36.97
CA ARG A 4 -56.02 -23.29 35.66
C ARG A 4 -54.59 -22.71 35.79
N THR A 5 -53.72 -23.20 34.93
CA THR A 5 -52.74 -22.50 34.08
C THR A 5 -52.60 -20.97 34.19
N VAL A 6 -51.41 -20.47 34.54
CA VAL A 6 -50.75 -19.38 33.78
C VAL A 6 -49.24 -19.69 33.65
N LEU A 7 -48.88 -20.33 32.55
CA LEU A 7 -47.54 -20.32 32.00
C LEU A 7 -47.17 -18.85 31.66
N ARG A 8 -46.16 -18.27 32.33
CA ARG A 8 -45.62 -16.96 31.92
C ARG A 8 -44.09 -16.96 31.82
N VAL A 9 -43.65 -17.35 30.63
CA VAL A 9 -42.53 -16.77 29.87
C VAL A 9 -41.17 -16.74 30.58
N LEU A 10 -40.31 -17.67 30.17
CA LEU A 10 -38.85 -17.50 30.22
C LEU A 10 -38.46 -16.14 29.64
N LEU A 11 -37.73 -15.34 30.42
CA LEU A 11 -36.92 -14.24 29.92
C LEU A 11 -35.49 -14.43 30.42
N LEU A 12 -34.75 -15.29 29.71
CA LEU A 12 -33.29 -15.33 29.76
C LEU A 12 -32.77 -13.98 29.24
N PRO A 13 -32.03 -13.18 30.02
CA PRO A 13 -31.35 -12.01 29.49
C PRO A 13 -30.12 -12.46 28.71
N LEU A 14 -30.32 -12.89 27.46
CA LEU A 14 -29.27 -13.32 26.54
C LEU A 14 -28.51 -12.12 25.97
N VAL A 15 -27.97 -11.28 26.85
CA VAL A 15 -27.32 -10.00 26.51
C VAL A 15 -25.98 -9.87 27.24
N LEU A 16 -25.03 -10.76 26.93
CA LEU A 16 -23.63 -10.54 27.26
C LEU A 16 -22.71 -11.24 26.26
N ALA A 17 -21.58 -10.58 25.96
CA ALA A 17 -20.53 -11.06 25.05
C ALA A 17 -20.85 -11.10 23.53
N CYS A 18 -21.57 -10.09 23.01
CA CYS A 18 -21.18 -9.57 21.69
C CYS A 18 -19.84 -8.83 21.85
N ARG A 19 -18.75 -9.59 22.00
CA ARG A 19 -17.39 -9.03 21.95
C ARG A 19 -17.14 -8.65 20.50
N PRO A 20 -16.89 -7.36 20.17
CA PRO A 20 -16.32 -7.07 18.87
C PRO A 20 -14.97 -7.76 18.82
N ALA A 21 -14.88 -8.81 18.00
CA ALA A 21 -13.60 -9.33 17.60
C ALA A 21 -12.95 -8.22 16.76
N LEU A 22 -12.18 -7.36 17.42
CA LEU A 22 -11.10 -6.60 16.81
C LEU A 22 -10.14 -7.65 16.26
N ALA A 23 -10.46 -8.12 15.06
CA ALA A 23 -9.53 -8.80 14.20
C ALA A 23 -8.46 -7.76 13.87
N ALA A 24 -7.46 -7.68 14.74
CA ALA A 24 -6.12 -7.25 14.39
C ALA A 24 -5.63 -8.28 13.37
N SER A 25 -6.10 -8.13 12.13
CA SER A 25 -5.54 -8.83 11.00
C SER A 25 -4.06 -8.47 10.99
N PRO A 26 -3.15 -9.44 11.08
CA PRO A 26 -1.72 -9.17 10.94
C PRO A 26 -1.46 -8.86 9.47
N GLY A 27 -1.89 -7.67 9.04
CA GLY A 27 -1.34 -7.00 7.88
C GLY A 27 0.13 -6.83 8.16
N THR A 28 0.94 -7.74 7.63
CA THR A 28 2.40 -7.63 7.64
C THR A 28 2.74 -6.28 7.02
N ALA A 29 3.17 -5.33 7.85
CA ALA A 29 3.42 -3.95 7.41
C ALA A 29 4.26 -3.96 6.13
N THR A 30 3.62 -3.53 5.05
CA THR A 30 4.10 -3.67 3.69
C THR A 30 4.99 -2.50 3.32
N CYS A 31 4.78 -1.34 3.96
CA CYS A 31 5.75 -0.25 3.92
C CYS A 31 7.04 -0.65 4.65
N ARG A 32 8.20 -0.36 4.08
CA ARG A 32 9.46 -0.34 4.82
C ARG A 32 9.54 0.91 5.71
N PRO A 33 10.16 0.83 6.90
CA PRO A 33 10.53 2.01 7.68
C PRO A 33 11.39 2.97 6.86
N VAL A 34 11.29 4.27 7.12
CA VAL A 34 12.09 5.29 6.43
C VAL A 34 13.55 5.16 6.85
N ASP A 35 14.45 5.08 5.85
CA ASP A 35 15.89 4.97 6.02
C ASP A 35 16.64 5.74 4.91
N THR A 36 17.96 5.61 4.86
CA THR A 36 18.80 6.25 3.83
C THR A 36 18.43 5.85 2.41
N TYR A 37 17.93 4.64 2.17
CA TYR A 37 17.45 4.23 0.84
C TYR A 37 16.15 4.95 0.49
N ALA A 38 15.22 5.08 1.44
CA ALA A 38 13.99 5.85 1.24
C ALA A 38 14.26 7.33 0.90
N VAL A 39 15.22 7.96 1.60
CA VAL A 39 15.65 9.35 1.34
C VAL A 39 16.29 9.48 -0.05
N ASN A 40 17.22 8.59 -0.40
CA ASN A 40 17.87 8.60 -1.71
C ASN A 40 16.88 8.33 -2.86
N LEU A 41 15.91 7.45 -2.65
CA LEU A 41 14.82 7.20 -3.60
C LEU A 41 13.95 8.45 -3.80
N LEU A 42 13.57 9.13 -2.72
CA LEU A 42 12.78 10.37 -2.80
C LEU A 42 13.55 11.46 -3.55
N ALA A 43 14.85 11.64 -3.26
CA ALA A 43 15.70 12.58 -3.97
C ALA A 43 15.80 12.26 -5.47
N TYR A 44 16.10 11.01 -5.83
CA TYR A 44 16.18 10.55 -7.21
C TYR A 44 14.86 10.70 -7.98
N VAL A 45 13.72 10.33 -7.37
CA VAL A 45 12.40 10.52 -7.99
C VAL A 45 12.08 12.01 -8.16
N THR A 46 12.48 12.85 -7.21
CA THR A 46 12.33 14.31 -7.32
C THR A 46 13.12 14.88 -8.49
N GLU A 47 14.39 14.48 -8.62
CA GLU A 47 15.28 14.85 -9.72
C GLU A 47 14.66 14.49 -11.07
N ILE A 48 14.35 13.21 -11.32
CA ILE A 48 13.85 12.78 -12.65
C ILE A 48 12.44 13.30 -12.96
N ALA A 49 11.58 13.46 -11.97
CA ALA A 49 10.20 13.88 -12.20
C ALA A 49 10.08 15.39 -12.43
N SER A 50 10.86 16.21 -11.73
CA SER A 50 10.84 17.68 -11.86
C SER A 50 11.89 18.24 -12.84
N GLY A 51 12.93 17.47 -13.15
CA GLY A 51 14.02 17.83 -14.05
C GLY A 51 13.59 18.18 -15.47
N SER A 52 14.36 19.07 -16.10
CA SER A 52 14.09 19.63 -17.44
C SER A 52 15.12 19.19 -18.49
N GLU A 53 16.29 18.79 -18.02
CA GLU A 53 17.41 18.20 -18.74
C GLU A 53 17.04 16.89 -19.43
N TYR A 54 17.78 16.58 -20.50
CA TYR A 54 17.51 15.46 -21.40
C TYR A 54 17.50 14.10 -20.67
N GLU A 55 18.42 13.90 -19.73
CA GLU A 55 18.55 12.66 -18.95
C GLU A 55 17.36 12.44 -18.00
N ALA A 56 16.93 13.47 -17.25
CA ALA A 56 15.67 13.40 -16.51
C ALA A 56 14.49 13.13 -17.43
N GLY A 57 14.48 13.71 -18.64
CA GLY A 57 13.53 13.38 -19.70
C GLY A 57 13.52 11.89 -20.08
N ILE A 58 14.68 11.24 -20.23
CA ILE A 58 14.79 9.80 -20.49
C ILE A 58 14.30 8.99 -19.30
N ALA A 59 14.83 9.27 -18.10
CA ALA A 59 14.48 8.54 -16.88
C ALA A 59 12.98 8.64 -16.58
N ARG A 60 12.40 9.84 -16.65
CA ARG A 60 10.96 10.06 -16.51
C ARG A 60 10.14 9.19 -17.46
N ARG A 61 10.57 9.02 -18.71
CA ARG A 61 9.91 8.12 -19.68
C ARG A 61 10.10 6.64 -19.33
N SER A 62 11.30 6.21 -18.94
CA SER A 62 11.53 4.79 -18.57
C SER A 62 10.79 4.38 -17.30
N TYR A 63 10.57 5.32 -16.38
CA TYR A 63 9.71 5.15 -15.21
C TYR A 63 8.22 5.43 -15.49
N GLY A 64 7.82 5.81 -16.71
CA GLY A 64 6.41 6.11 -17.04
C GLY A 64 5.79 7.30 -16.28
N LEU A 65 6.63 8.19 -15.74
CA LEU A 65 6.22 9.34 -14.94
C LEU A 65 5.89 10.56 -15.82
N LYS A 66 5.05 11.47 -15.29
CA LYS A 66 4.80 12.79 -15.88
C LYS A 66 5.71 13.85 -15.26
N SER A 67 5.93 14.95 -15.99
CA SER A 67 6.63 16.10 -15.44
C SER A 67 5.82 16.65 -14.26
N THR A 68 6.43 16.68 -13.09
CA THR A 68 5.77 16.87 -11.80
C THR A 68 6.57 17.85 -10.97
N ARG A 69 5.90 18.84 -10.36
CA ARG A 69 6.58 19.81 -9.51
C ARG A 69 7.00 19.16 -8.17
N PRO A 70 8.14 19.55 -7.56
CA PRO A 70 8.66 18.91 -6.35
C PRO A 70 7.65 18.79 -5.20
N GLU A 71 6.78 19.79 -4.99
CA GLU A 71 5.77 19.78 -3.93
C GLU A 71 4.68 18.71 -4.09
N SER A 72 4.56 18.12 -5.29
CA SER A 72 3.66 16.99 -5.57
C SER A 72 4.33 15.63 -5.35
N ILE A 73 5.59 15.60 -4.93
CA ILE A 73 6.42 14.40 -4.76
C ILE A 73 6.62 14.13 -3.28
N ALA A 74 6.29 12.91 -2.83
CA ALA A 74 6.35 12.56 -1.42
C ALA A 74 6.59 11.06 -1.21
N LEU A 75 7.38 10.71 -0.21
CA LEU A 75 7.45 9.34 0.31
C LEU A 75 6.12 9.00 1.00
N ILE A 76 5.58 7.83 0.71
CA ILE A 76 4.30 7.35 1.22
C ILE A 76 4.53 6.20 2.20
N SER A 77 3.97 6.34 3.39
CA SER A 77 3.95 5.33 4.45
C SER A 77 2.52 4.86 4.79
N ASP A 78 1.57 5.11 3.88
CA ASP A 78 0.21 4.58 3.99
C ASP A 78 0.20 3.08 3.66
N GLU A 79 -0.26 2.27 4.61
CA GLU A 79 -0.20 0.82 4.51
C GLU A 79 -1.06 0.26 3.37
N ALA A 80 -2.21 0.87 3.05
CA ALA A 80 -3.04 0.44 1.93
C ALA A 80 -2.36 0.73 0.59
N VAL A 81 -1.73 1.90 0.45
CA VAL A 81 -0.93 2.24 -0.74
C VAL A 81 0.29 1.30 -0.87
N CYS A 82 0.97 0.96 0.23
CA CYS A 82 2.08 0.01 0.22
C CYS A 82 1.63 -1.41 -0.15
N GLN A 83 0.45 -1.87 0.30
CA GLN A 83 -0.12 -3.17 -0.08
C GLN A 83 -0.46 -3.25 -1.58
N LEU A 84 -1.03 -2.19 -2.14
CA LEU A 84 -1.24 -2.05 -3.59
C LEU A 84 0.10 -2.06 -4.34
N GLY A 85 1.09 -1.32 -3.85
CA GLY A 85 2.44 -1.26 -4.41
C GLY A 85 3.14 -2.63 -4.44
N ALA A 86 3.18 -3.35 -3.32
CA ALA A 86 3.78 -4.68 -3.25
C ALA A 86 3.05 -5.71 -4.12
N THR A 87 1.72 -5.60 -4.24
CA THR A 87 0.92 -6.47 -5.12
C THR A 87 1.26 -6.21 -6.59
N ALA A 88 1.30 -4.95 -7.00
CA ALA A 88 1.67 -4.58 -8.36
C ALA A 88 3.14 -4.91 -8.68
N LEU A 89 4.07 -4.74 -7.73
CA LEU A 89 5.46 -5.16 -7.88
C LEU A 89 5.57 -6.69 -8.02
N ARG A 90 4.84 -7.48 -7.22
CA ARG A 90 4.77 -8.94 -7.35
C ARG A 90 4.31 -9.38 -8.74
N ASN A 91 3.24 -8.74 -9.25
CA ASN A 91 2.72 -9.01 -10.59
C ASN A 91 3.72 -8.63 -11.68
N ALA A 92 4.46 -7.52 -11.52
CA ALA A 92 5.49 -7.07 -12.46
C ALA A 92 6.76 -7.95 -12.46
N MET A 93 6.95 -8.80 -11.43
CA MET A 93 8.03 -9.80 -11.33
C MET A 93 7.62 -11.20 -11.81
N SER A 94 6.50 -11.32 -12.54
CA SER A 94 5.91 -12.59 -12.99
C SER A 94 6.96 -13.64 -13.43
N GLY A 95 7.03 -14.75 -12.70
CA GLY A 95 8.08 -15.78 -12.80
C GLY A 95 8.91 -15.96 -11.52
N ASN A 96 9.30 -14.87 -10.86
CA ASN A 96 10.12 -14.89 -9.64
C ASN A 96 9.28 -14.72 -8.35
N ASN A 97 8.25 -15.55 -8.17
CA ASN A 97 7.52 -15.59 -6.90
C ASN A 97 8.35 -16.37 -5.85
N THR A 98 9.26 -15.68 -5.17
CA THR A 98 10.22 -16.24 -4.20
C THR A 98 9.57 -16.76 -2.90
N GLY A 99 8.25 -16.58 -2.73
CA GLY A 99 7.54 -16.84 -1.48
C GLY A 99 7.92 -15.89 -0.33
N ARG A 100 8.82 -14.92 -0.56
CA ARG A 100 9.27 -13.98 0.46
C ARG A 100 8.24 -12.86 0.67
N PRO A 101 8.08 -12.35 1.91
CA PRO A 101 7.37 -11.10 2.14
C PRO A 101 8.04 -9.97 1.36
N ILE A 102 7.26 -9.30 0.51
CA ILE A 102 7.70 -8.09 -0.19
C ILE A 102 7.43 -6.91 0.74
N ARG A 103 8.45 -6.07 0.96
CA ARG A 103 8.27 -4.79 1.66
C ARG A 103 8.80 -3.67 0.78
N VAL A 104 8.01 -2.63 0.59
CA VAL A 104 8.24 -1.59 -0.41
C VAL A 104 8.53 -0.23 0.20
N TYR A 105 9.30 0.58 -0.52
CA TYR A 105 9.18 2.03 -0.44
C TYR A 105 8.27 2.48 -1.58
N VAL A 106 7.42 3.46 -1.29
CA VAL A 106 6.53 4.07 -2.29
C VAL A 106 6.78 5.57 -2.31
N VAL A 107 7.04 6.13 -3.48
CA VAL A 107 7.09 7.58 -3.70
C VAL A 107 5.97 7.97 -4.66
N ARG A 108 5.06 8.84 -4.21
CA ARG A 108 4.08 9.49 -5.09
C ARG A 108 4.81 10.57 -5.89
N ALA A 109 4.53 10.66 -7.19
CA ALA A 109 4.90 11.78 -8.04
C ALA A 109 3.64 12.23 -8.80
N GLY A 110 2.93 13.22 -8.24
CA GLY A 110 1.65 13.67 -8.76
C GLY A 110 0.59 12.56 -8.64
N ASN A 111 0.12 12.03 -9.77
CA ASN A 111 -0.88 10.96 -9.83
C ASN A 111 -0.27 9.57 -10.07
N ASP A 112 1.04 9.48 -10.26
CA ASP A 112 1.77 8.23 -10.51
C ASP A 112 2.61 7.86 -9.28
N TYR A 113 2.96 6.57 -9.13
CA TYR A 113 3.67 6.05 -7.96
C TYR A 113 4.89 5.23 -8.41
N VAL A 114 6.05 5.52 -7.81
CA VAL A 114 7.26 4.70 -7.93
C VAL A 114 7.30 3.75 -6.75
N VAL A 115 7.45 2.46 -7.02
CA VAL A 115 7.46 1.40 -6.01
C VAL A 115 8.72 0.56 -6.19
N THR A 116 9.41 0.24 -5.10
CA THR A 116 10.63 -0.57 -5.14
C THR A 116 10.78 -1.39 -3.85
N ASP A 117 11.35 -2.59 -4.00
CA ASP A 117 11.84 -3.40 -2.89
C ASP A 117 13.35 -3.64 -3.10
N PRO A 118 14.24 -3.13 -2.23
CA PRO A 118 15.69 -3.25 -2.40
C PRO A 118 16.20 -4.69 -2.27
N GLU A 119 15.39 -5.63 -1.74
CA GLU A 119 15.73 -7.06 -1.68
C GLU A 119 15.39 -7.80 -2.98
N HIS A 120 14.49 -7.26 -3.81
CA HIS A 120 14.02 -7.86 -5.05
C HIS A 120 14.39 -6.98 -6.27
N ARG A 121 15.67 -6.58 -6.38
CA ARG A 121 16.17 -5.67 -7.45
C ARG A 121 16.10 -6.27 -8.86
N ILE A 122 14.91 -6.32 -9.44
CA ILE A 122 14.64 -6.61 -10.87
C ILE A 122 14.16 -5.32 -11.55
N GLY A 123 15.01 -4.29 -11.46
CA GLY A 123 14.69 -2.90 -11.82
C GLY A 123 13.75 -2.23 -10.82
N ALA A 124 13.81 -0.90 -10.73
CA ALA A 124 12.75 -0.13 -10.09
C ALA A 124 11.55 -0.10 -11.05
N ARG A 125 10.75 -1.18 -11.03
CA ARG A 125 9.57 -1.29 -11.88
C ARG A 125 8.49 -0.37 -11.34
N THR A 126 8.20 0.71 -12.06
CA THR A 126 7.06 1.58 -11.77
C THR A 126 5.77 0.77 -11.83
N ALA A 127 5.32 0.31 -10.66
CA ALA A 127 3.95 -0.12 -10.44
C ALA A 127 3.05 1.11 -10.53
N ARG A 128 2.50 1.38 -11.72
CA ARG A 128 1.59 2.50 -11.92
C ARG A 128 0.24 2.21 -11.24
N ILE A 129 0.15 2.54 -9.95
CA ILE A 129 -1.11 2.55 -9.19
C ILE A 129 -1.97 3.73 -9.70
N THR A 130 -2.54 3.57 -10.89
CA THR A 130 -3.55 4.50 -11.40
C THR A 130 -4.77 4.34 -10.52
N ALA A 131 -5.21 5.42 -9.88
CA ALA A 131 -6.12 5.39 -8.74
C ALA A 131 -7.34 4.46 -8.89
N GLN A 132 -7.28 3.28 -8.27
CA GLN A 132 -8.44 2.60 -7.68
C GLN A 132 -8.66 3.07 -6.22
N LEU A 133 -8.25 4.30 -5.92
CA LEU A 133 -8.43 4.98 -4.63
C LEU A 133 -9.54 6.05 -4.71
N SER A 134 -10.35 6.00 -5.76
CA SER A 134 -11.59 6.77 -5.87
C SER A 134 -12.70 6.01 -5.14
N ASN A 135 -13.03 6.46 -3.92
CA ASN A 135 -14.26 6.12 -3.21
C ASN A 135 -14.78 7.41 -2.57
#